data_AF-A0A958NP93-F1
#
_entry.id   AF-A0A958NP93-F1
#
_cell.length_a   1.000
_cell.length_b   1.000
_cell.length_c   1.000
_cell.angle_alpha   90.00
_cell.angle_beta   90.00
_cell.angle_gamma   90.00
#
_symmetry.space_group_name_H-M   'P 1'
#
loop_
_entity.id
_entity.type
_entity.pdbx_description
1 polymer ?
#
loop_
_entity_poly.entity_id
_entity_poly.type
_entity_poly.pdbx_seq_one_letter_code
_entity_poly.pdbx_strand_id
1 'polypeptide(L)'
;MEHSDQPYKYAVHHSEEEGKKTRRMIWNMFWVLLVITTVEVTLGMFWKEWGVSWHFVKMTFIVMTIAKAYFIVAYYMHLKHERGSLQNTIIVPFVLLALYLMYHVFTEGTFDTFIRHYPF
;
A
#
# COMPACT_ATOMS: atom_id res chain seq x y z
N MET A 1 10.26 44.53 -36.34
CA MET A 1 9.30 43.53 -35.87
C MET A 1 10.04 42.67 -34.88
N GLU A 2 9.85 42.95 -33.60
CA GLU A 2 10.58 42.34 -32.49
C GLU A 2 10.00 40.94 -32.25
N HIS A 3 10.79 39.91 -32.54
CA HIS A 3 10.37 38.52 -32.41
C HIS A 3 10.52 38.15 -30.93
N SER A 4 9.39 37.93 -30.25
CA SER A 4 9.32 37.73 -28.80
C SER A 4 9.99 36.41 -28.35
N ASP A 5 11.23 36.51 -27.87
CA ASP A 5 12.03 35.43 -27.29
C ASP A 5 11.57 35.03 -25.87
N GLN A 6 10.39 34.42 -25.73
CA GLN A 6 9.94 33.93 -24.42
C GLN A 6 9.23 32.56 -24.48
N PRO A 7 9.94 31.45 -24.76
CA PRO A 7 9.33 30.10 -24.81
C PRO A 7 9.15 29.43 -23.43
N TYR A 8 9.25 30.19 -22.32
CA TYR A 8 9.28 29.63 -20.95
C TYR A 8 8.20 30.16 -20.00
N LYS A 9 7.24 30.96 -20.50
CA LYS A 9 6.21 31.60 -19.66
C LYS A 9 4.97 30.74 -19.36
N TYR A 10 5.05 29.44 -19.57
CA TYR A 10 4.05 28.45 -19.14
C TYR A 10 4.64 27.51 -18.07
N ALA A 11 5.47 28.08 -17.18
CA ALA A 11 5.77 27.49 -15.90
C ALA A 11 4.46 27.44 -15.10
N VAL A 12 3.71 26.35 -15.33
CA VAL A 12 2.86 25.64 -14.38
C VAL A 12 2.67 26.44 -13.08
N HIS A 13 1.71 27.36 -13.09
CA HIS A 13 1.25 28.03 -11.88
C HIS A 13 0.40 27.05 -11.08
N HIS A 14 1.01 25.95 -10.59
CA HIS A 14 0.42 25.21 -9.47
C HIS A 14 0.48 26.16 -8.29
N SER A 15 -0.68 26.58 -7.80
CA SER A 15 -0.77 27.40 -6.59
C SER A 15 0.00 26.67 -5.47
N GLU A 16 0.94 27.35 -4.82
CA GLU A 16 1.71 26.77 -3.71
C GLU A 16 0.79 26.23 -2.60
N GLU A 17 -0.42 26.78 -2.50
CA GLU A 17 -1.41 26.36 -1.53
C GLU A 17 -1.99 24.97 -1.83
N GLU A 18 -2.23 24.65 -3.11
CA GLU A 18 -2.69 23.33 -3.53
C GLU A 18 -1.61 22.27 -3.27
N GLY A 19 -0.35 22.57 -3.59
CA GLY A 19 0.77 21.67 -3.33
C GLY A 19 1.01 21.41 -1.83
N LYS A 20 0.83 22.43 -0.98
CA LYS A 20 0.92 22.28 0.49
C LYS A 20 -0.20 21.39 1.04
N LYS A 21 -1.44 21.54 0.56
CA LYS A 21 -2.58 20.72 0.97
C LYS A 21 -2.38 19.25 0.60
N THR A 22 -1.97 18.97 -0.63
CA THR A 22 -1.69 17.61 -1.11
C THR A 22 -0.57 16.95 -0.30
N ARG A 23 0.56 17.63 -0.10
CA ARG A 23 1.69 17.09 0.67
C ARG A 23 1.33 16.80 2.12
N ARG A 24 0.54 17.66 2.77
CA ARG A 24 0.05 17.42 4.14
C ARG A 24 -0.86 16.19 4.20
N MET A 25 -1.70 16.00 3.19
CA MET A 25 -2.57 14.84 3.09
C MET A 25 -1.77 13.53 2.90
N ILE A 26 -0.73 13.54 2.05
CA ILE A 26 0.18 12.39 1.87
C ILE A 26 0.81 12.00 3.21
N TRP A 27 1.40 12.98 3.90
CA TRP A 27 2.06 12.76 5.18
C TRP A 27 1.11 12.23 6.26
N ASN A 28 -0.12 12.75 6.33
CA ASN A 28 -1.11 12.26 7.28
C ASN A 28 -1.44 10.78 7.02
N MET A 29 -1.67 10.40 5.77
CA MET A 29 -1.98 9.01 5.40
C MET A 29 -0.80 8.08 5.62
N PHE A 30 0.42 8.53 5.30
CA PHE A 30 1.65 7.80 5.58
C PHE A 30 1.73 7.42 7.07
N TRP A 31 1.52 8.38 7.97
CA TRP A 31 1.56 8.12 9.40
C TRP A 31 0.43 7.19 9.87
N VAL A 32 -0.79 7.35 9.35
CA VAL A 32 -1.91 6.44 9.70
C VAL A 32 -1.59 5.01 9.25
N LEU A 33 -1.17 4.82 8.00
CA LEU A 33 -0.85 3.50 7.46
C LEU A 33 0.36 2.87 8.15
N LEU A 34 1.37 3.68 8.50
CA LEU A 34 2.53 3.25 9.27
C LEU A 34 2.08 2.73 10.62
N VAL A 35 1.28 3.49 11.38
CA VAL A 35 0.82 3.09 12.72
C VAL A 35 0.02 1.78 12.65
N ILE A 36 -0.94 1.65 11.72
CA ILE A 36 -1.70 0.40 11.55
C ILE A 36 -0.75 -0.75 11.25
N THR A 37 0.25 -0.54 10.39
CA THR A 37 1.23 -1.58 10.01
C THR A 37 2.14 -1.95 11.16
N THR A 38 2.61 -0.99 11.95
CA THR A 38 3.41 -1.24 13.15
C THR A 38 2.63 -2.10 14.15
N VAL A 39 1.38 -1.74 14.44
CA VAL A 39 0.54 -2.53 15.35
C VAL A 39 0.36 -3.95 14.85
N GLU A 40 0.11 -4.13 13.55
CA GLU A 40 -0.06 -5.45 12.95
C GLU A 40 1.20 -6.32 13.07
N VAL A 41 2.39 -5.77 12.77
CA VAL A 41 3.67 -6.48 12.88
C VAL A 41 4.00 -6.80 14.34
N THR A 42 3.77 -5.87 15.27
CA THR A 42 3.95 -6.11 16.72
C THR A 42 3.02 -7.23 17.19
N LEU A 43 1.74 -7.22 16.80
CA LEU A 43 0.81 -8.30 17.12
C LEU A 43 1.28 -9.63 16.52
N GLY A 44 1.77 -9.62 15.28
CA GLY A 44 2.33 -10.81 14.61
C GLY A 44 3.60 -11.37 15.24
N MET A 45 4.44 -10.53 15.85
CA MET A 45 5.64 -10.97 16.58
C MET A 45 5.30 -11.50 17.98
N PHE A 46 4.46 -10.78 18.73
CA PHE A 46 4.27 -11.02 20.16
C PHE A 46 3.02 -11.85 20.53
N TRP A 47 2.18 -12.26 19.57
CA TRP A 47 0.94 -12.99 19.87
C TRP A 47 1.11 -14.25 20.72
N LYS A 48 2.21 -14.98 20.56
CA LYS A 48 2.51 -16.20 21.34
C LYS A 48 2.79 -15.89 22.80
N GLU A 49 3.48 -14.79 23.08
CA GLU A 49 3.84 -14.36 24.44
C GLU A 49 2.62 -13.84 25.20
N TRP A 50 1.64 -13.27 24.48
CA TRP A 50 0.40 -12.76 25.06
C TRP A 50 -0.70 -13.81 25.24
N GLY A 51 -0.45 -15.07 24.89
CA GLY A 51 -1.43 -16.15 25.00
C GLY A 51 -2.65 -15.97 24.10
N VAL A 52 -2.52 -15.21 23.01
CA VAL A 52 -3.63 -14.91 22.09
C VAL A 52 -3.87 -16.13 21.18
N SER A 53 -5.14 -16.50 21.00
CA SER A 53 -5.50 -17.58 20.07
C SER A 53 -5.07 -17.24 18.63
N TRP A 54 -4.46 -18.21 17.96
CA TRP A 54 -4.07 -18.08 16.55
C TRP A 54 -5.24 -17.69 15.64
N HIS A 55 -6.47 -18.11 15.99
CA HIS A 55 -7.65 -17.77 15.21
C HIS A 55 -7.98 -16.27 15.30
N PHE A 56 -7.81 -15.68 16.48
CA PHE A 56 -8.03 -14.26 16.72
C PHE A 56 -7.00 -13.39 15.97
N VAL A 57 -5.74 -13.83 15.99
CA VAL A 57 -4.65 -13.17 15.23
C VAL A 57 -4.99 -13.13 13.75
N LYS A 58 -5.37 -14.27 13.15
CA LYS A 58 -5.75 -14.34 11.73
C LYS A 58 -6.90 -13.39 11.38
N MET A 59 -7.96 -13.37 12.18
CA MET A 59 -9.10 -12.48 11.93
C MET A 59 -8.71 -11.00 12.03
N THR A 60 -7.87 -10.66 13.01
CA THR A 60 -7.37 -9.29 13.18
C THR A 60 -6.53 -8.85 11.97
N PHE A 61 -5.64 -9.72 11.49
CA PHE A 61 -4.83 -9.45 10.29
C PHE A 61 -5.68 -9.22 9.04
N ILE A 62 -6.74 -10.01 8.83
CA ILE A 62 -7.65 -9.83 7.69
C ILE A 62 -8.34 -8.46 7.78
N VAL A 63 -8.88 -8.11 8.94
CA VAL A 63 -9.58 -6.84 9.15
C VAL A 63 -8.65 -5.63 8.97
N MET A 64 -7.44 -5.68 9.56
CA MET A 64 -6.46 -4.61 9.38
C MET A 64 -6.00 -4.48 7.93
N THR A 65 -5.84 -5.59 7.21
CA THR A 65 -5.46 -5.58 5.78
C THR A 65 -6.54 -4.91 4.93
N ILE A 66 -7.82 -5.21 5.18
CA ILE A 66 -8.94 -4.56 4.49
C ILE A 66 -8.98 -3.07 4.82
N ALA A 67 -8.78 -2.69 6.10
CA ALA A 67 -8.74 -1.30 6.51
C ALA A 67 -7.62 -0.54 5.77
N LYS A 68 -6.40 -1.10 5.71
CA LYS A 68 -5.28 -0.52 4.95
C LYS A 68 -5.63 -0.36 3.48
N ALA A 69 -6.22 -1.37 2.85
CA ALA A 69 -6.64 -1.31 1.45
C ALA A 69 -7.68 -0.21 1.21
N TYR A 70 -8.65 -0.03 2.12
CA TYR A 70 -9.61 1.07 2.06
C TYR A 70 -8.92 2.44 2.12
N PHE A 71 -8.00 2.66 3.07
CA PHE A 71 -7.26 3.92 3.19
C PHE A 71 -6.38 4.22 1.96
N ILE A 72 -5.75 3.20 1.40
CA ILE A 72 -4.98 3.30 0.15
C ILE A 72 -5.92 3.68 -1.00
N VAL A 73 -7.01 2.94 -1.23
CA VAL A 73 -7.91 3.15 -2.38
C VAL A 73 -8.62 4.50 -2.29
N ALA A 74 -9.18 4.86 -1.13
CA ALA A 74 -9.85 6.15 -0.94
C ALA A 74 -8.93 7.33 -1.26
N TYR A 75 -7.64 7.19 -0.93
CA TYR A 75 -6.65 8.22 -1.16
C TYR A 75 -6.16 8.29 -2.62
N TYR A 76 -5.77 7.15 -3.19
CA TYR A 76 -5.26 7.09 -4.56
C TYR A 76 -6.34 7.26 -5.63
N MET A 77 -7.62 6.96 -5.34
CA MET A 77 -8.72 7.24 -6.25
C MET A 77 -9.19 8.70 -6.22
N HIS A 78 -9.07 9.41 -5.08
CA HIS A 78 -9.47 10.81 -5.02
C HIS A 78 -8.41 11.76 -5.60
N LEU A 79 -7.14 11.35 -5.64
CA LEU A 79 -6.03 12.03 -6.34
C LEU A 79 -5.98 11.78 -7.86
N LYS A 80 -6.92 11.01 -8.40
CA LYS A 80 -6.92 10.56 -9.79
C LYS A 80 -7.27 11.64 -10.82
N HIS A 81 -7.72 12.84 -10.42
CA HIS A 81 -8.22 13.83 -11.38
C HIS A 81 -7.17 14.46 -12.31
N GLU A 82 -5.86 14.23 -12.14
CA GLU A 82 -4.87 14.93 -12.99
C GLU A 82 -3.86 14.07 -13.79
N ARG A 83 -3.44 12.86 -13.37
CA ARG A 83 -2.39 12.11 -14.12
C ARG A 83 -2.51 10.58 -13.98
N GLY A 84 -3.20 9.92 -14.90
CA GLY A 84 -3.35 8.45 -14.93
C GLY A 84 -2.03 7.65 -15.01
N SER A 85 -0.94 8.26 -15.48
CA SER A 85 0.38 7.61 -15.57
C SER A 85 1.04 7.38 -14.20
N LEU A 86 0.97 8.34 -13.28
CA LEU A 86 1.54 8.20 -11.93
C LEU A 86 0.80 7.15 -11.10
N GLN A 87 -0.51 7.01 -11.33
CA GLN A 87 -1.31 5.98 -10.67
C GLN A 87 -0.84 4.58 -11.07
N ASN A 88 -0.53 4.36 -12.35
CA ASN A 88 -0.11 3.05 -12.84
C ASN A 88 1.28 2.65 -12.30
N THR A 89 2.17 3.62 -12.09
CA THR A 89 3.49 3.39 -11.46
C THR A 89 3.39 2.81 -10.05
N ILE A 90 2.29 3.07 -9.32
CA ILE A 90 2.08 2.54 -7.96
C ILE A 90 1.23 1.27 -7.99
N ILE A 91 0.17 1.23 -8.81
CA ILE A 91 -0.73 0.08 -8.87
C ILE A 91 -0.05 -1.15 -9.47
N VAL A 92 0.73 -1.00 -10.55
CA VAL A 92 1.39 -2.11 -11.23
C VAL A 92 2.32 -2.89 -10.29
N PRO A 93 3.28 -2.28 -9.57
CA PRO A 93 4.12 -3.02 -8.65
C PRO A 93 3.31 -3.62 -7.50
N PHE A 94 2.27 -2.94 -7.00
CA PHE A 94 1.43 -3.47 -5.92
C PHE A 94 0.68 -4.75 -6.32
N VAL A 95 0.08 -4.76 -7.52
CA VAL A 95 -0.65 -5.92 -8.04
C VAL A 95 0.30 -7.07 -8.38
N LEU A 96 1.44 -6.78 -9.01
CA LEU A 96 2.46 -7.79 -9.30
C LEU A 96 2.96 -8.47 -8.01
N LEU A 97 3.24 -7.69 -6.97
CA LEU A 97 3.72 -8.19 -5.69
C LEU A 97 2.64 -9.05 -5.00
N ALA A 98 1.38 -8.64 -5.04
CA ALA A 98 0.27 -9.43 -4.51
C ALA A 98 0.09 -10.78 -5.23
N LEU A 99 0.16 -10.79 -6.58
CA LEU A 99 0.10 -12.03 -7.36
C LEU A 99 1.28 -12.95 -7.09
N TYR A 100 2.49 -12.39 -6.97
CA TYR A 100 3.71 -13.13 -6.65
C TYR A 100 3.62 -13.79 -5.26
N LEU A 101 3.16 -13.07 -4.24
CA LEU A 101 2.97 -13.64 -2.91
C LEU A 101 1.90 -14.73 -2.89
N MET A 102 0.81 -14.55 -3.63
CA MET A 102 -0.23 -15.57 -3.76
C MET A 102 0.32 -16.86 -4.41
N TYR A 103 1.14 -16.71 -5.45
CA TYR A 103 1.83 -17.84 -6.07
C TYR A 103 2.75 -18.56 -5.07
N HIS A 104 3.54 -17.81 -4.30
CA HIS A 104 4.51 -18.38 -3.34
C HIS A 104 3.83 -19.13 -2.18
N VAL A 105 2.71 -18.59 -1.67
CA VAL A 105 1.93 -19.26 -0.62
C VAL A 105 1.28 -20.54 -1.14
N PHE A 106 0.79 -20.53 -2.39
CA PHE A 106 0.17 -21.71 -3.00
C PHE A 106 1.19 -22.81 -3.26
N THR A 107 2.39 -22.48 -3.73
CA THR A 107 3.46 -23.45 -3.96
C THR A 107 4.01 -24.02 -2.65
N GLU A 108 4.31 -23.19 -1.65
CA GLU A 108 4.79 -23.65 -0.35
C GLU A 108 3.72 -24.42 0.44
N GLY A 109 2.47 -23.98 0.41
CA GLY A 109 1.38 -24.67 1.09
C GLY A 109 1.11 -26.07 0.53
N THR A 110 1.24 -26.23 -0.79
CA THR A 110 1.12 -27.53 -1.45
C THR A 110 2.32 -28.42 -1.13
N PHE A 111 3.52 -27.85 -1.07
CA PHE A 111 4.76 -28.57 -0.73
C PHE A 111 4.80 -29.04 0.73
N ASP A 112 4.40 -28.21 1.70
CA ASP A 112 4.30 -28.59 3.12
C ASP A 112 3.29 -29.74 3.32
N THR A 113 2.17 -29.71 2.61
CA THR A 113 1.17 -30.79 2.65
C THR A 113 1.73 -32.10 2.09
N PHE A 114 2.50 -32.01 0.99
CA PHE A 114 3.15 -33.18 0.38
C PHE A 114 4.20 -33.80 1.31
N ILE A 115 5.08 -33.00 1.92
CA ILE A 115 6.11 -33.47 2.85
C ILE A 115 5.50 -34.09 4.11
N ARG A 116 4.45 -33.51 4.69
CA ARG A 116 3.78 -34.12 5.86
C ARG A 116 3.14 -35.47 5.55
N HIS A 117 2.69 -35.68 4.30
CA HIS A 117 2.02 -36.92 3.92
C HIS A 117 2.99 -38.02 3.47
N TYR A 118 4.15 -37.65 2.92
CA TYR A 118 5.24 -38.56 2.58
C TYR A 118 6.54 -38.18 3.31
N PRO A 119 6.61 -38.42 4.63
CA PRO A 119 7.86 -38.25 5.36
C PRO A 119 8.86 -39.33 4.90
N PHE A 120 10.07 -38.91 4.55
CA PHE A 120 11.21 -39.82 4.32
C PHE A 120 11.75 -40.36 5.64
#